data_AF-A0A6V8K4L8-F1
#
_entry.id   AF-A0A6V8K4L8-F1
#
_cell.length_a   1.000
_cell.length_b   1.000
_cell.length_c   1.000
_cell.angle_alpha   90.00
_cell.angle_beta   90.00
_cell.angle_gamma   90.00
#
_symmetry.space_group_name_H-M   'P 1'
#
loop_
_entity.id
_entity.type
_entity.pdbx_description
1 polymer ?
#
loop_
_entity_poly.entity_id
_entity_poly.type
_entity_poly.pdbx_seq_one_letter_code
_entity_poly.pdbx_strand_id
1 'polypeptide(L)'
;MEAQMALVVDPRGDWVIRQRQPGEGPENDVEVQILVSLSALSPDGTGTFQGGAKWDGRQGELDGSVNGNRIEFTITWPTGMKGEYRGYWYSDGYLRGHTVNVFNPAETAEWWTATNNFRQIQPD
;
A
#
# COMPACT_ATOMS: atom_id res chain seq x y z
N MET A 1 -27.02 -1.12 -20.40
CA MET A 1 -25.66 -0.56 -20.40
C MET A 1 -25.26 -0.51 -18.94
N GLU A 2 -24.63 -1.59 -18.45
CA GLU A 2 -24.24 -1.67 -17.04
C GLU A 2 -23.10 -0.68 -16.81
N ALA A 3 -23.30 0.28 -15.91
CA ALA A 3 -22.22 1.13 -15.43
C ALA A 3 -21.23 0.20 -14.73
N GLN A 4 -19.99 0.12 -15.25
CA GLN A 4 -18.89 -0.50 -14.53
C GLN A 4 -18.72 0.28 -13.23
N MET A 5 -19.12 -0.32 -12.11
CA MET A 5 -18.96 0.29 -10.79
C MET A 5 -17.47 0.50 -10.55
N ALA A 6 -17.06 1.76 -10.42
CA ALA A 6 -15.69 2.09 -10.05
C ALA A 6 -15.42 1.52 -8.65
N LEU A 7 -14.42 0.66 -8.53
CA LEU A 7 -13.97 0.12 -7.25
C LEU A 7 -13.35 1.27 -6.43
N VAL A 8 -14.09 1.78 -5.44
CA VAL A 8 -13.58 2.76 -4.47
C VAL A 8 -13.08 2.02 -3.23
N VAL A 9 -11.85 2.30 -2.81
CA VAL A 9 -11.21 1.59 -1.68
C VAL A 9 -10.76 2.56 -0.58
N ASP A 10 -11.10 2.22 0.66
CA ASP A 10 -10.63 2.94 1.85
C ASP A 10 -9.33 2.33 2.40
N PRO A 11 -8.20 3.05 2.40
CA PRO A 11 -6.93 2.57 2.95
C PRO A 11 -6.87 2.62 4.50
N ARG A 12 -7.89 3.17 5.19
CA ARG A 12 -7.86 3.29 6.66
C ARG A 12 -7.82 1.95 7.37
N GLY A 13 -7.08 1.94 8.48
CA GLY A 13 -6.95 0.80 9.39
C GLY A 13 -5.57 0.16 9.35
N ASP A 14 -5.50 -1.05 9.91
CA ASP A 14 -4.29 -1.84 9.99
C ASP A 14 -4.27 -2.90 8.88
N TRP A 15 -3.19 -2.93 8.12
CA TRP A 15 -2.95 -3.94 7.11
C TRP A 15 -1.49 -4.36 7.10
N VAL A 16 -1.23 -5.55 6.57
CA VAL A 16 0.13 -6.09 6.46
C VAL A 16 0.44 -6.26 4.98
N ILE A 17 1.59 -5.76 4.55
CA ILE A 17 2.16 -6.14 3.25
C ILE A 17 3.24 -7.18 3.43
N ARG A 18 3.30 -8.11 2.48
CA ARG A 18 4.45 -8.97 2.23
C ARG A 18 5.21 -8.40 1.05
N GLN A 19 6.53 -8.42 1.14
CA GLN A 19 7.43 -7.92 0.11
C GLN A 19 8.48 -8.97 -0.22
N ARG A 20 8.83 -9.11 -1.50
CA ARG A 20 9.83 -10.05 -2.00
C ARG A 20 10.75 -9.40 -3.02
N GLN A 21 12.06 -9.58 -2.86
CA GLN A 21 13.01 -9.09 -3.87
C GLN A 21 12.98 -9.97 -5.13
N PRO A 22 13.30 -9.42 -6.31
CA PRO A 22 13.37 -10.18 -7.53
C PRO A 22 14.34 -11.37 -7.42
N GLY A 23 13.88 -12.56 -7.79
CA GLY A 23 14.69 -13.78 -7.77
C GLY A 23 14.75 -14.51 -6.43
N GLU A 24 14.14 -13.97 -5.37
CA GLU A 24 14.03 -14.67 -4.09
C GLU A 24 12.84 -15.64 -4.05
N GLY A 25 12.95 -16.68 -3.22
CA GLY A 25 11.85 -17.59 -2.90
C GLY A 25 10.91 -17.03 -1.82
N PRO A 26 9.69 -17.61 -1.67
CA PRO A 26 8.68 -17.17 -0.69
C PRO A 26 9.14 -17.23 0.78
N GLU A 27 10.15 -18.04 1.08
CA GLU A 27 10.77 -18.10 2.41
C GLU A 27 11.48 -16.80 2.82
N ASN A 28 11.75 -15.90 1.87
CA ASN A 28 12.38 -14.60 2.11
C ASN A 28 11.36 -13.44 2.11
N ASP A 29 10.06 -13.75 2.12
CA ASP A 29 9.02 -12.72 2.20
C ASP A 29 9.17 -11.91 3.50
N VAL A 30 9.24 -10.60 3.36
CA VAL A 30 9.31 -9.67 4.49
C VAL A 30 7.92 -9.10 4.76
N GLU A 31 7.49 -9.11 6.02
CA GLU A 31 6.24 -8.49 6.45
C GLU A 31 6.46 -7.07 6.99
N VAL A 32 5.67 -6.13 6.51
CA VAL A 32 5.61 -4.75 7.01
C VAL A 32 4.18 -4.45 7.45
N GLN A 33 4.01 -4.06 8.70
CA GLN A 33 2.71 -3.61 9.22
C GLN A 33 2.50 -2.16 8.84
N ILE A 34 1.32 -1.84 8.30
CA ILE A 34 0.91 -0.50 7.93
C ILE A 34 -0.27 -0.10 8.82
N LEU A 35 -0.14 1.05 9.47
CA LEU A 35 -1.18 1.69 10.26
C LEU A 35 -1.51 3.02 9.59
N VAL A 36 -2.70 3.15 9.03
CA VAL A 36 -3.18 4.42 8.48
C VAL A 36 -3.98 5.18 9.55
N SER A 37 -3.42 6.30 10.00
CA SER A 37 -3.97 7.10 11.11
C SER A 37 -4.85 8.26 10.65
N LEU A 38 -4.61 8.78 9.43
CA LEU A 38 -5.33 9.91 8.86
C LEU A 38 -5.65 9.62 7.39
N SER A 39 -6.83 10.01 6.94
CA SER A 39 -7.21 9.95 5.53
C SER A 39 -8.15 11.12 5.18
N ALA A 40 -7.90 11.77 4.06
CA ALA A 40 -8.79 12.75 3.46
C ALA A 40 -9.17 12.26 2.06
N LEU A 41 -10.23 11.43 1.99
CA LEU A 41 -10.74 10.85 0.74
C LEU A 41 -11.98 11.60 0.29
N SER A 42 -12.08 11.90 -1.01
CA SER A 42 -13.32 12.29 -1.66
C SER A 42 -14.24 11.08 -1.90
N PRO A 43 -15.54 11.31 -2.17
CA PRO A 43 -16.52 10.23 -2.39
C PRO A 43 -16.18 9.29 -3.56
N ASP A 44 -15.38 9.77 -4.52
CA ASP A 44 -14.90 8.98 -5.66
C ASP A 44 -13.68 8.09 -5.34
N GLY A 45 -13.23 8.07 -4.08
CA GLY A 45 -12.08 7.28 -3.63
C GLY A 45 -10.73 7.94 -3.79
N THR A 46 -10.67 9.15 -4.34
CA THR A 46 -9.41 9.87 -4.51
C THR A 46 -9.03 10.57 -3.22
N GLY A 47 -7.75 10.66 -2.89
CA GLY A 47 -7.33 11.43 -1.72
C GLY A 47 -5.95 11.11 -1.22
N THR A 48 -5.65 11.61 -0.02
CA THR A 48 -4.37 11.38 0.67
C THR A 48 -4.58 10.68 1.99
N PHE A 49 -3.55 9.97 2.45
CA PHE A 49 -3.53 9.32 3.75
C PHE A 49 -2.14 9.40 4.37
N GLN A 50 -2.10 9.35 5.69
CA GLN A 50 -0.87 9.37 6.48
C GLN A 50 -0.96 8.35 7.61
N GLY A 51 0.20 7.90 8.07
CA GLY A 51 0.27 6.88 9.10
C GLY A 51 1.68 6.48 9.46
N GLY A 52 1.83 5.25 9.91
CA GLY A 52 3.11 4.65 10.22
C GLY A 52 3.26 3.27 9.61
N ALA A 53 4.51 2.84 9.50
CA ALA A 53 4.88 1.48 9.14
C ALA A 53 5.71 0.85 10.26
N LYS A 54 5.62 -0.47 10.44
CA LYS A 54 6.49 -1.21 11.36
C LYS A 54 7.12 -2.40 10.66
N TRP A 55 8.43 -2.52 10.81
CA TRP A 55 9.22 -3.63 10.28
C TRP A 55 10.39 -3.88 11.23
N ASP A 56 10.60 -5.14 11.63
CA ASP A 56 11.72 -5.57 12.48
C ASP A 56 11.94 -4.67 13.73
N GLY A 57 10.83 -4.36 14.43
CA GLY A 57 10.83 -3.50 15.62
C GLY A 57 11.07 -2.00 15.35
N ARG A 58 11.34 -1.61 14.10
CA ARG A 58 11.49 -0.21 13.67
C ARG A 58 10.14 0.38 13.30
N GLN A 59 10.01 1.70 13.50
CA GLN A 59 8.84 2.47 13.09
C GLN A 59 9.25 3.45 12.01
N GLY A 60 8.50 3.47 10.91
CA GLY A 60 8.66 4.41 9.80
C GLY A 60 7.42 5.28 9.67
N GLU A 61 7.59 6.43 9.03
CA GLU A 61 6.50 7.33 8.67
C GLU A 61 5.95 6.96 7.30
N LEU A 62 4.63 7.08 7.13
CA LEU A 62 3.94 6.74 5.90
C LEU A 62 3.11 7.92 5.40
N ASP A 63 3.32 8.28 4.15
CA ASP A 63 2.55 9.27 3.40
C ASP A 63 2.10 8.65 2.08
N GLY A 64 0.82 8.80 1.74
CA GLY A 64 0.29 8.18 0.54
C GLY A 64 -0.93 8.88 -0.06
N SER A 65 -1.34 8.35 -1.20
CA SER A 65 -2.47 8.80 -1.98
C SER A 65 -3.19 7.62 -2.63
N VAL A 66 -4.49 7.80 -2.85
CA VAL A 66 -5.36 6.89 -3.59
C VAL A 66 -5.99 7.65 -4.74
N ASN A 67 -6.17 6.98 -5.87
CA ASN A 67 -6.96 7.46 -6.99
C ASN A 67 -7.71 6.26 -7.60
N GLY A 68 -9.00 6.13 -7.27
CA GLY A 68 -9.80 4.95 -7.60
C GLY A 68 -9.20 3.68 -6.99
N ASN A 69 -8.80 2.74 -7.85
CA ASN A 69 -8.17 1.48 -7.43
C ASN A 69 -6.63 1.53 -7.42
N ARG A 70 -6.01 2.68 -7.68
CA ARG A 70 -4.55 2.85 -7.62
C ARG A 70 -4.15 3.43 -6.26
N ILE A 71 -3.08 2.89 -5.68
CA ILE A 71 -2.45 3.41 -4.47
C ILE A 71 -0.99 3.76 -4.73
N GLU A 72 -0.54 4.85 -4.13
CA GLU A 72 0.87 5.19 -4.05
C GLU A 72 1.19 5.66 -2.65
N PHE A 73 2.25 5.15 -2.06
CA PHE A 73 2.70 5.61 -0.76
C PHE A 73 4.20 5.48 -0.62
N THR A 74 4.73 6.22 0.34
CA THR A 74 6.13 6.23 0.71
C THR A 74 6.24 5.77 2.15
N ILE A 75 7.25 4.95 2.44
CA ILE A 75 7.69 4.71 3.82
C ILE A 75 9.08 5.31 4.00
N THR A 76 9.20 6.21 4.98
CA THR A 76 10.48 6.78 5.40
C THR A 76 10.90 6.19 6.74
N TRP A 77 12.02 5.48 6.75
CA TRP A 77 12.58 4.86 7.96
C TRP A 77 13.54 5.81 8.68
N PRO A 78 13.70 5.71 10.01
CA PRO A 78 14.61 6.56 10.79
C PRO A 78 16.09 6.44 10.38
N THR A 79 16.46 5.34 9.73
CA THR A 79 17.80 5.12 9.18
C THR A 79 18.06 5.92 7.91
N GLY A 80 17.08 6.69 7.42
CA GLY A 80 17.14 7.43 6.16
C GLY A 80 16.81 6.59 4.93
N MET A 81 16.45 5.30 5.08
CA MET A 81 15.96 4.50 3.95
C MET A 81 14.54 4.94 3.59
N LYS A 82 14.26 5.06 2.29
CA LYS A 82 12.96 5.50 1.78
C LYS A 82 12.52 4.60 0.63
N GLY A 83 11.34 3.98 0.78
CA GLY A 83 10.74 3.14 -0.25
C GLY A 83 9.50 3.80 -0.84
N GLU A 84 9.39 3.83 -2.16
CA GLU A 84 8.19 4.25 -2.90
C GLU A 84 7.42 3.00 -3.35
N TYR A 85 6.17 2.89 -2.92
CA TYR A 85 5.28 1.76 -3.19
C TYR A 85 4.17 2.21 -4.12
N ARG A 86 3.95 1.48 -5.21
CA ARG A 86 2.88 1.73 -6.17
C ARG A 86 2.15 0.43 -6.45
N GLY A 87 0.83 0.44 -6.37
CA GLY A 87 0.04 -0.76 -6.53
C GLY A 87 -1.40 -0.49 -6.93
N TYR A 88 -2.14 -1.58 -7.09
CA TYR A 88 -3.56 -1.57 -7.45
C TYR A 88 -4.34 -2.54 -6.57
N TRP A 89 -5.58 -2.18 -6.26
CA TRP A 89 -6.56 -3.12 -5.75
C TRP A 89 -7.16 -3.92 -6.90
N TYR A 90 -7.16 -5.24 -6.72
CA TYR A 90 -7.72 -6.19 -7.66
C TYR A 90 -9.12 -6.63 -7.21
N SER A 91 -9.90 -7.18 -8.14
CA SER A 91 -11.28 -7.65 -7.88
C SER A 91 -11.36 -8.81 -6.90
N ASP A 92 -10.23 -9.49 -6.63
CA ASP A 92 -10.11 -10.50 -5.58
C ASP A 92 -9.92 -9.91 -4.17
N GLY A 93 -9.89 -8.57 -4.07
CA GLY A 93 -9.79 -7.80 -2.83
C GLY A 93 -8.38 -7.64 -2.28
N TYR A 94 -7.36 -8.13 -3.00
CA TYR A 94 -5.97 -7.95 -2.61
C TYR A 94 -5.36 -6.73 -3.31
N LEU A 95 -4.48 -6.05 -2.58
CA LEU A 95 -3.65 -4.98 -3.11
C LEU A 95 -2.30 -5.57 -3.48
N ARG A 96 -1.79 -5.24 -4.67
CA ARG A 96 -0.50 -5.74 -5.17
C ARG A 96 0.24 -4.66 -5.93
N GLY A 97 1.55 -4.70 -5.90
CA GLY A 97 2.35 -3.68 -6.57
C GLY A 97 3.85 -3.92 -6.52
N HIS A 98 4.57 -2.86 -6.84
CA HIS A 98 6.02 -2.81 -6.80
C HIS A 98 6.48 -1.72 -5.84
N THR A 99 7.66 -1.92 -5.28
CA THR A 99 8.36 -0.91 -4.50
C THR A 99 9.75 -0.67 -5.07
N VAL A 100 10.24 0.55 -4.91
CA VAL A 100 11.59 0.97 -5.30
C VAL A 100 12.25 1.72 -4.15
N ASN A 101 13.54 1.48 -3.91
CA ASN A 101 14.32 2.33 -3.01
C ASN A 101 14.61 3.67 -3.70
N VAL A 102 14.19 4.77 -3.08
CA VAL A 102 14.34 6.13 -3.64
C VAL A 102 15.80 6.51 -3.84
N PHE A 103 16.70 6.03 -2.99
CA PHE A 103 18.13 6.35 -3.06
C PHE A 103 18.93 5.36 -3.91
N ASN A 104 18.37 4.19 -4.21
CA ASN A 104 18.94 3.21 -5.12
C ASN A 104 17.84 2.53 -5.96
N PRO A 105 17.38 3.16 -7.07
CA PRO A 105 16.25 2.65 -7.85
C PRO A 105 16.43 1.27 -8.47
N ALA A 106 17.65 0.73 -8.49
CA ALA A 106 17.91 -0.66 -8.89
C ALA A 106 17.44 -1.68 -7.83
N GLU A 107 17.31 -1.26 -6.57
CA GLU A 107 16.68 -2.04 -5.51
C GLU A 107 15.17 -1.93 -5.62
N THR A 108 14.56 -3.03 -6.09
CA THR A 108 13.13 -3.14 -6.29
C THR A 108 12.59 -4.37 -5.57
N ALA A 109 11.28 -4.41 -5.33
CA ALA A 109 10.60 -5.60 -4.85
C ALA A 109 9.14 -5.60 -5.29
N GLU A 110 8.53 -6.78 -5.32
CA GLU A 110 7.09 -6.93 -5.44
C GLU A 110 6.48 -6.95 -4.03
N TRP A 111 5.24 -6.50 -3.90
CA TRP A 111 4.53 -6.58 -2.64
C TRP A 111 3.04 -6.85 -2.82
N TRP A 112 2.43 -7.43 -1.81
CA TRP A 112 0.99 -7.70 -1.76
C TRP A 112 0.48 -7.70 -0.32
N THR A 113 -0.81 -7.46 -0.14
CA THR A 113 -1.41 -7.51 1.19
C THR A 113 -1.58 -8.94 1.67
N ALA A 114 -1.26 -9.19 2.94
CA ALA A 114 -1.42 -10.50 3.56
C ALA A 114 -2.90 -10.88 3.75
N THR A 115 -3.77 -9.87 3.86
CA THR A 115 -5.22 -10.02 4.07
C THR A 115 -6.02 -9.26 3.02
N ASN A 116 -7.23 -9.77 2.76
CA ASN A 116 -8.27 -9.08 2.01
C ASN A 116 -9.23 -8.41 3.01
N ASN A 117 -8.81 -7.26 3.55
CA ASN A 117 -9.56 -6.53 4.57
C ASN A 117 -9.99 -5.13 4.11
N PHE A 118 -9.84 -4.81 2.83
CA PHE A 118 -10.21 -3.50 2.30
C PHE A 118 -11.71 -3.41 2.08
N ARG A 119 -12.31 -2.36 2.65
CA ARG A 119 -13.72 -2.07 2.44
C ARG A 119 -13.89 -1.40 1.09
N GLN A 120 -14.76 -1.96 0.25
CA GLN A 120 -15.31 -1.25 -0.89
C GLN A 120 -16.24 -0.16 -0.37
N ILE A 121 -15.99 1.10 -0.75
CA ILE A 121 -16.98 2.16 -0.56
C ILE A 121 -17.90 2.08 -1.78
N GLN A 122 -19.21 1.93 -1.57
CA GLN A 122 -20.16 2.20 -2.64
C GLN A 122 -20.33 3.72 -2.72
N PRO A 123 -20.06 4.37 -3.87
CA PRO A 123 -20.53 5.73 -4.07
C PRO A 123 -22.07 5.69 -4.12
N ASP A 124 -22.71 6.55 -3.32
CA ASP A 124 -24.18 6.75 -3.31
C ASP A 124 -24.72 7.22 -4.67
#